data_AF-A0A359KSV9-F1
#
_entry.id   AF-A0A359KSV9-F1
#
_cell.length_a   1.000
_cell.length_b   1.000
_cell.length_c   1.000
_cell.angle_alpha   90.00
_cell.angle_beta   90.00
_cell.angle_gamma   90.00
#
_symmetry.space_group_name_H-M   'P 1'
#
loop_
_entity.id
_entity.type
_entity.pdbx_description
1 polymer ?
#
loop_
_entity_poly.entity_id
_entity_poly.type
_entity_poly.pdbx_seq_one_letter_code
_entity_poly.pdbx_strand_id
1 'polypeptide(L)' 'MASRVPDVVVIGHLTIDRTPRGEALGGSVLYAALTAARYGARTAILTRANLDL' A
#
# COMPACT_ATOMS: atom_id res chain seq x y z
N MET A 1 -15.45 1.91 -21.55
CA MET A 1 -14.10 1.79 -20.94
C MET A 1 -14.23 2.11 -19.46
N ALA A 2 -13.80 1.22 -18.56
CA ALA A 2 -13.80 1.53 -17.14
C ALA A 2 -12.83 2.71 -16.87
N SER A 3 -13.23 3.66 -16.02
CA SER A 3 -12.39 4.77 -15.59
C SER A 3 -11.05 4.24 -15.07
N ARG A 4 -9.93 4.90 -15.42
CA ARG A 4 -8.61 4.57 -14.86
C ARG A 4 -8.30 5.30 -13.55
N VAL A 5 -9.20 6.19 -13.10
CA VAL A 5 -8.98 7.01 -11.90
C VAL A 5 -9.27 6.18 -10.65
N PRO A 6 -8.35 6.03 -9.68
CA PRO A 6 -8.62 5.33 -8.43
C PRO A 6 -9.75 6.01 -7.64
N ASP A 7 -10.55 5.22 -6.92
CA ASP A 7 -11.56 5.74 -5.99
C ASP A 7 -10.89 6.22 -4.69
N VAL A 8 -9.75 5.59 -4.32
CA VAL A 8 -8.95 5.94 -3.15
C VAL A 8 -7.48 5.95 -3.52
N VAL A 9 -6.77 7.01 -3.14
CA VAL A 9 -5.30 7.08 -3.18
C VAL A 9 -4.79 7.20 -1.76
N VAL A 10 -3.92 6.27 -1.35
CA VAL A 10 -3.26 6.31 -0.03
C VAL A 10 -1.79 6.68 -0.22
N ILE A 11 -1.30 7.64 0.56
CA ILE A 11 0.02 8.25 0.37
C ILE A 11 0.88 8.05 1.61
N GLY A 12 2.13 7.62 1.42
CA GLY A 12 3.10 7.47 2.51
C GLY A 12 4.03 6.27 2.31
N HIS A 13 4.53 5.71 3.41
CA HIS A 13 5.57 4.69 3.39
C HIS A 13 5.01 3.26 3.25
N LEU A 14 5.58 2.52 2.30
CA LEU A 14 5.63 1.07 2.34
C LEU A 14 6.92 0.67 3.05
N THR A 15 6.85 -0.31 3.96
CA THR A 15 8.01 -0.78 4.71
C THR A 15 8.14 -2.29 4.61
N ILE A 16 9.39 -2.76 4.77
CA ILE A 16 9.68 -4.14 5.14
C ILE A 16 10.06 -4.08 6.61
N ASP A 17 9.17 -4.58 7.46
CA ASP A 17 9.37 -4.61 8.90
C ASP A 17 10.23 -5.83 9.25
N ARG A 18 11.36 -5.59 9.90
CA ARG A 18 12.24 -6.66 10.38
C ARG A 18 11.74 -7.13 11.75
N THR A 19 11.24 -8.36 11.82
CA THR A 19 10.73 -8.95 13.06
C THR A 19 11.62 -10.12 13.49
N PRO A 20 11.53 -10.58 14.76
CA PRO A 20 12.23 -11.79 15.21
C PRO A 20 11.84 -13.06 14.43
N ARG A 21 10.72 -13.04 13.70
CA ARG A 21 10.23 -14.17 12.89
C ARG A 21 10.61 -14.06 11.41
N GLY A 22 11.39 -13.05 11.04
CA GLY A 22 11.72 -12.70 9.67
C GLY A 22 11.10 -11.39 9.22
N GLU A 23 11.24 -11.11 7.93
CA GLU A 23 10.70 -9.91 7.31
C GLU A 23 9.18 -10.01 7.11
N ALA A 24 8.50 -8.90 7.30
CA ALA A 24 7.07 -8.76 7.07
C ALA A 24 6.77 -7.49 6.27
N LEU A 25 5.71 -7.50 5.49
CA LEU A 25 5.23 -6.27 4.86
C LEU A 25 4.63 -5.35 5.93
N GLY A 26 4.96 -4.07 5.85
CA GLY A 26 4.50 -3.05 6.77
C GLY A 26 4.10 -1.75 6.09
N GLY A 27 3.91 -0.73 6.92
CA GLY A 27 3.50 0.60 6.50
C GLY A 27 1.98 0.76 6.52
N SER A 28 1.49 1.79 7.21
CA SER A 28 0.06 2.09 7.34
C SER A 28 -0.64 2.24 5.98
N VAL A 29 0.11 2.67 4.97
CA VAL A 29 -0.36 2.81 3.59
C VAL A 29 -0.80 1.48 2.99
N LEU A 30 -0.03 0.42 3.22
CA LEU A 30 -0.37 -0.92 2.74
C LEU A 30 -1.68 -1.39 3.36
N TYR A 31 -1.81 -1.29 4.68
CA TYR A 31 -2.98 -1.78 5.39
C TYR A 31 -4.25 -0.98 5.07
N ALA A 32 -4.14 0.35 4.96
CA ALA A 32 -5.26 1.20 4.53
C ALA A 32 -5.69 0.89 3.09
N ALA A 33 -4.74 0.71 2.17
CA ALA A 33 -5.04 0.40 0.79
C ALA A 33 -5.70 -0.98 0.62
N LEU A 34 -5.18 -2.00 1.32
CA LEU A 34 -5.78 -3.33 1.34
C LEU A 34 -7.18 -3.31 1.95
N THR A 35 -7.39 -2.52 3.00
CA THR A 35 -8.71 -2.35 3.62
C THR A 35 -9.70 -1.74 2.63
N ALA A 36 -9.35 -0.64 1.97
CA ALA A 36 -10.21 0.01 0.97
C ALA A 36 -10.53 -0.93 -0.21
N ALA A 37 -9.54 -1.67 -0.70
CA ALA A 37 -9.73 -2.65 -1.77
C ALA A 37 -10.69 -3.79 -1.36
N ARG A 38 -10.61 -4.26 -0.11
CA ARG A 38 -11.54 -5.29 0.42
C ARG A 38 -12.98 -4.79 0.56
N TYR A 39 -13.19 -3.48 0.67
CA TYR A 39 -14.50 -2.86 0.60
C TYR A 39 -14.97 -2.55 -0.83
N GLY A 40 -14.22 -2.96 -1.86
CA GLY A 40 -14.61 -2.82 -3.26
C GLY A 40 -14.14 -1.53 -3.93
N ALA A 41 -13.35 -0.69 -3.26
CA ALA A 41 -12.77 0.49 -3.89
C ALA A 41 -11.62 0.10 -4.84
N ARG A 42 -11.48 0.82 -5.97
CA ARG A 42 -10.27 0.75 -6.78
C ARG A 42 -9.21 1.63 -6.12
N THR A 43 -8.24 0.99 -5.48
CA THR A 43 -7.25 1.70 -4.67
C THR A 43 -5.89 1.80 -5.35
N ALA A 44 -5.21 2.92 -5.18
CA ALA A 44 -3.83 3.12 -5.58
C ALA A 44 -2.97 3.62 -4.40
N ILE A 45 -1.66 3.36 -4.48
CA ILE A 45 -0.68 3.79 -3.50
C ILE A 45 0.29 4.77 -4.19
N LEU A 46 0.57 5.89 -3.53
CA LEU A 46 1.71 6.74 -3.85
C LEU A 46 2.72 6.65 -2.73
N THR A 47 3.91 6.16 -3.05
CA THR A 47 5.00 6.00 -2.09
C THR A 47 6.32 6.44 -2.68
N ARG A 48 7.28 6.79 -1.82
CA ARG A 48 8.69 6.90 -2.17
C ARG A 48 9.39 5.69 -1.60
N ALA A 49 9.90 4.83 -2.48
CA ALA A 49 10.77 3.73 -2.11
C ALA A 49 12.20 4.04 -2.53
N ASN A 50 13.17 3.46 -1.82
CA ASN A 50 14.53 3.34 -2.36
C ASN A 50 14.55 2.08 -3.21
N LEU A 51 15.06 2.15 -4.44
CA LEU A 51 15.20 0.97 -5.29
C LEU A 51 16.22 -0.04 -4.75
N ASP A 52 17.08 0.41 -3.83
CA ASP A 52 18.15 -0.38 -3.23
C ASP A 52 17.72 -1.09 -1.93
N LEU A 53 16.41 -1.08 -1.62
CA LEU A 53 15.82 -2.03 -0.66
C LEU A 53 15.75 -3.41 -1.29
#